data_AF-A0A1M3H459-F1
#
_entry.id   AF-A0A1M3H459-F1
#
_cell.length_a   1.000
_cell.length_b   1.000
_cell.length_c   1.000
_cell.angle_alpha   90.00
_cell.angle_beta   90.00
_cell.angle_gamma   90.00
#
_symmetry.space_group_name_H-M   'P 1'
#
loop_
_entity.id
_entity.type
_entity.pdbx_description
1 polymer ?
#
loop_
_entity_poly.entity_id
_entity_poly.type
_entity_poly.pdbx_seq_one_letter_code
_entity_poly.pdbx_strand_id
1 'polypeptide(L)'
;MGWRELEKDHDLQVFFGALCCLGCSWLSFLAGLSAPIGSFAAGLWLGRAKGFEWLGFVLKPFKVFFVALYFVSVGLLIDLHYIAANWLSIAGITGAVLLSNSRLSSFVFRLLGMPWKQSWWAGALLSQTGELGLLACSLAAGSGMIDQGIYWRWQSRV
;
A
#
# COMPACT_ATOMS: atom_id res chain seq x y z
N MET A 1 -2.49 31.76 -17.24
CA MET A 1 -1.22 30.99 -17.27
C MET A 1 -1.53 29.63 -17.84
N GLY A 2 -1.07 29.37 -19.07
CA GLY A 2 -1.57 28.27 -19.90
C GLY A 2 -0.94 26.92 -19.56
N TRP A 3 -1.74 25.87 -19.62
CA TRP A 3 -1.34 24.47 -19.51
C TRP A 3 -0.17 24.06 -20.43
N ARG A 4 0.15 24.87 -21.45
CA ARG A 4 1.29 24.72 -22.36
C ARG A 4 2.66 25.12 -21.77
N GLU A 5 2.70 25.94 -20.72
CA GLU A 5 3.97 26.31 -20.04
C GLU A 5 4.43 25.19 -19.09
N LEU A 6 3.48 24.53 -18.40
CA LEU A 6 3.72 23.34 -17.56
C LEU A 6 4.35 22.17 -18.33
N GLU A 7 4.07 22.07 -19.63
CA GLU A 7 4.59 21.00 -20.48
C GLU A 7 6.06 21.21 -20.87
N LYS A 8 6.57 22.45 -20.75
CA LYS A 8 7.96 22.80 -21.10
C LYS A 8 8.89 22.90 -19.89
N ASP A 9 8.38 23.30 -18.72
CA ASP A 9 9.21 23.54 -17.54
C ASP A 9 9.23 22.32 -16.58
N HIS A 10 10.34 21.60 -16.61
CA HIS A 10 10.54 20.37 -15.84
C HIS A 10 10.50 20.59 -14.32
N ASP A 11 11.02 21.72 -13.82
CA ASP A 11 10.95 22.07 -12.40
C ASP A 11 9.50 22.24 -11.93
N LEU A 12 8.68 22.90 -12.75
CA LEU A 12 7.27 23.16 -12.43
C LEU A 12 6.45 21.86 -12.35
N GLN A 13 6.78 20.87 -13.18
CA GLN A 13 6.16 19.54 -13.12
C GLN A 13 6.47 18.83 -11.80
N VAL A 14 7.70 18.94 -11.30
CA VAL A 14 8.09 18.36 -10.00
C VAL A 14 7.32 19.03 -8.86
N PHE A 15 7.32 20.37 -8.81
CA PHE A 15 6.62 21.10 -7.76
C PHE A 15 5.12 20.84 -7.79
N PHE A 16 4.50 20.85 -8.97
CA PHE A 16 3.08 20.58 -9.11
C PHE A 16 2.74 19.14 -8.71
N GLY A 17 3.54 18.16 -9.16
CA GLY A 17 3.36 16.76 -8.79
C GLY A 17 3.47 16.53 -7.29
N ALA A 18 4.46 17.14 -6.64
CA ALA A 18 4.62 17.11 -5.19
C ALA A 18 3.44 17.77 -4.46
N LEU A 19 2.99 18.93 -4.93
CA LEU A 19 1.85 19.65 -4.36
C LEU A 19 0.56 18.82 -4.47
N CYS A 20 0.31 18.18 -5.60
CA CYS A 20 -0.83 17.27 -5.77
C CYS A 20 -0.74 16.06 -4.83
N CYS A 21 0.42 15.41 -4.74
CA CYS A 21 0.61 14.27 -3.84
C CYS A 21 0.42 14.63 -2.37
N LEU A 22 1.02 15.73 -1.92
CA LEU A 22 0.89 16.22 -0.54
C LEU A 22 -0.52 16.74 -0.25
N GLY A 23 -1.13 17.47 -1.19
CA GLY A 23 -2.49 17.98 -1.07
C GLY A 23 -3.52 16.84 -0.95
N CYS A 24 -3.45 15.84 -1.82
CA CYS A 24 -4.35 14.68 -1.75
C CYS A 24 -4.09 13.80 -0.52
N SER A 25 -2.82 13.66 -0.09
CA SER A 25 -2.46 13.00 1.17
C SER A 25 -3.08 13.71 2.37
N TRP A 26 -2.99 15.04 2.43
CA TRP A 26 -3.59 15.86 3.49
C TRP A 26 -5.11 15.77 3.51
N LEU A 27 -5.75 15.82 2.33
CA LEU A 27 -7.21 15.64 2.22
C LEU A 27 -7.65 14.25 2.68
N SER A 28 -6.88 13.21 2.35
CA SER A 28 -7.16 11.84 2.81
C SER A 28 -7.02 11.71 4.32
N PHE A 29 -6.02 12.37 4.91
CA PHE A 29 -5.86 12.43 6.36
C PHE A 29 -7.05 13.11 7.05
N LEU A 30 -7.53 14.24 6.51
CA LEU A 30 -8.74 14.92 7.02
C LEU A 30 -10.01 14.07 6.90
N ALA A 31 -10.09 13.24 5.87
CA ALA A 31 -11.20 12.30 5.67
C ALA A 31 -11.11 11.04 6.54
N GLY A 32 -10.10 10.92 7.41
CA GLY A 32 -9.89 9.76 8.29
C GLY A 32 -9.31 8.53 7.56
N LEU A 33 -8.82 8.70 6.33
CA LEU A 33 -8.15 7.66 5.56
C LEU A 33 -6.63 7.69 5.77
N SER A 34 -5.95 6.60 5.43
CA SER A 34 -4.48 6.53 5.49
C SER A 34 -3.85 7.48 4.47
N ALA A 35 -2.92 8.33 4.91
CA ALA A 35 -2.23 9.33 4.09
C ALA A 35 -1.62 8.80 2.76
N PRO A 36 -1.01 7.59 2.71
CA PRO A 36 -0.47 7.01 1.47
C PRO A 36 -1.53 6.75 0.39
N ILE A 37 -2.79 6.54 0.76
CA ILE A 37 -3.88 6.31 -0.21
C ILE A 37 -4.14 7.59 -1.03
N GLY A 38 -4.07 8.75 -0.38
CA GLY A 38 -4.26 10.04 -1.02
C GLY A 38 -3.15 10.38 -2.02
N SER A 39 -1.89 10.20 -1.63
CA SER A 39 -0.76 10.41 -2.53
C SER A 39 -0.73 9.39 -3.68
N PHE A 40 -1.14 8.14 -3.44
CA PHE A 40 -1.28 7.12 -4.48
C PHE A 40 -2.33 7.51 -5.54
N ALA A 41 -3.50 8.00 -5.11
CA ALA A 41 -4.55 8.46 -6.02
C ALA A 41 -4.08 9.66 -6.88
N ALA A 42 -3.38 10.62 -6.27
CA ALA A 42 -2.77 11.74 -7.00
C ALA A 42 -1.75 11.24 -8.04
N GLY A 43 -0.89 10.28 -7.67
CA GLY A 43 0.07 9.68 -8.58
C GLY A 43 -0.57 8.94 -9.75
N LEU A 44 -1.69 8.23 -9.53
CA LEU A 44 -2.43 7.56 -10.60
C LEU A 44 -3.03 8.56 -11.60
N TRP A 45 -3.52 9.70 -11.09
CA TRP A 45 -4.05 10.76 -11.93
C TRP A 45 -2.95 11.45 -12.75
N LEU A 46 -1.84 11.83 -12.10
CA LEU A 46 -0.67 12.43 -12.75
C LEU A 46 -0.04 11.49 -13.79
N GLY A 47 0.00 10.19 -13.52
CA GLY A 47 0.51 9.20 -14.46
C GLY A 47 -0.29 9.06 -15.76
N ARG A 48 -1.52 9.60 -15.82
CA ARG A 48 -2.33 9.68 -17.05
C ARG A 48 -2.33 11.07 -17.68
N ALA A 49 -1.76 12.07 -17.02
CA ALA A 49 -1.73 13.44 -17.50
C ALA A 49 -0.65 13.62 -18.57
N LYS A 50 -1.02 14.26 -19.69
CA LYS A 50 -0.06 14.64 -20.75
C LYS A 50 0.93 15.66 -20.19
N GLY A 51 2.22 15.46 -20.47
CA GLY A 51 3.31 16.32 -19.98
C GLY A 51 4.06 15.79 -18.76
N PHE A 52 3.52 14.83 -18.00
CA PHE A 52 4.19 14.26 -16.81
C PHE A 52 5.01 12.99 -17.10
N GLU A 53 5.17 12.62 -18.37
CA GLU A 53 5.95 11.43 -18.77
C GLU A 53 7.42 11.54 -18.36
N TRP A 54 8.02 12.74 -18.53
CA TRP A 54 9.38 13.01 -18.11
C TRP A 54 9.55 12.85 -16.59
N LEU A 55 8.62 13.39 -15.81
CA LEU A 55 8.63 13.27 -14.35
C LEU A 55 8.59 11.79 -13.92
N GLY A 56 7.78 10.97 -14.59
CA GLY A 56 7.72 9.52 -14.36
C GLY A 56 9.06 8.82 -14.62
N PHE A 57 9.79 9.23 -15.65
CA PHE A 57 11.12 8.70 -15.95
C PHE A 57 12.14 9.09 -14.88
N VAL A 58 12.15 10.36 -14.46
CA VAL A 58 13.06 10.89 -13.42
C VAL A 58 12.82 10.27 -12.05
N LEU A 59 11.56 9.98 -11.71
CA LEU A 59 11.19 9.36 -10.42
C LEU A 59 11.42 7.84 -10.39
N LYS A 60 11.67 7.19 -11.54
CA LYS A 60 11.91 5.74 -11.62
C LYS A 60 13.04 5.24 -10.69
N PRO A 61 14.25 5.84 -10.65
CA PRO A 61 15.29 5.43 -9.70
C PRO A 61 14.88 5.65 -8.23
N PHE A 62 14.18 6.73 -7.92
CA PHE A 62 13.67 6.99 -6.57
C PHE A 62 12.67 5.92 -6.13
N LYS A 63 11.77 5.50 -7.01
CA LYS A 63 10.85 4.38 -6.72
C LYS A 63 11.62 3.13 -6.29
N VAL A 64 12.67 2.76 -7.03
CA VAL A 64 13.49 1.58 -6.70
C VAL A 64 14.18 1.77 -5.34
N PHE A 65 14.74 2.94 -5.09
CA PHE A 65 15.41 3.27 -3.83
C PHE A 65 14.45 3.20 -2.63
N PHE A 66 13.28 3.85 -2.70
CA PHE A 66 12.31 3.85 -1.61
C PHE A 66 11.69 2.47 -1.36
N VAL A 67 11.45 1.68 -2.42
CA VAL A 67 10.99 0.30 -2.28
C VAL A 67 12.06 -0.56 -1.57
N ALA A 68 13.33 -0.43 -1.95
CA ALA A 68 14.43 -1.13 -1.27
C ALA A 68 14.53 -0.72 0.20
N LEU A 69 14.46 0.58 0.51
CA LEU A 69 14.50 1.11 1.87
C LEU A 69 13.33 0.61 2.72
N TYR A 70 12.12 0.55 2.13
CA TYR A 70 10.94 -0.01 2.77
C TYR A 70 11.15 -1.47 3.18
N PHE A 71 11.62 -2.33 2.24
CA PHE A 71 11.87 -3.73 2.55
C PHE A 71 12.98 -3.93 3.58
N VAL A 72 14.04 -3.12 3.54
CA VAL A 72 15.12 -3.16 4.56
C VAL A 72 14.57 -2.77 5.94
N SER A 73 13.78 -1.69 6.03
CA SER A 73 13.20 -1.25 7.31
C SER A 73 12.26 -2.29 7.90
N VAL A 74 11.36 -2.86 7.08
CA VAL A 74 10.46 -3.92 7.53
C VAL A 74 11.23 -5.18 7.91
N GLY A 75 12.27 -5.53 7.15
CA GLY A 75 13.12 -6.69 7.45
C GLY A 75 13.87 -6.57 8.76
N LEU A 76 14.35 -5.37 9.11
CA LEU A 76 15.01 -5.09 10.39
C LEU A 76 14.06 -5.22 11.59
N LEU A 77 12.76 -5.03 11.37
CA LEU A 77 11.71 -5.17 12.39
C LEU A 77 11.39 -6.64 12.72
N ILE A 78 11.94 -7.60 11.97
CA ILE A 78 11.60 -9.02 12.11
C ILE A 78 12.62 -9.71 13.03
N ASP A 79 12.16 -10.20 14.18
CA ASP A 79 12.95 -11.06 15.06
C ASP A 79 12.92 -12.52 14.57
N LEU A 80 14.05 -13.00 14.03
CA LEU A 80 14.22 -14.37 13.56
C LEU A 80 14.14 -15.40 14.69
N HIS A 81 14.54 -15.07 15.92
CA HIS A 81 14.43 -15.99 17.05
C HIS A 81 12.98 -16.22 17.44
N TYR A 82 12.16 -15.15 17.44
CA TYR A 82 10.73 -15.26 17.70
C TYR A 82 10.01 -16.09 16.64
N ILE A 83 10.39 -15.93 15.36
CA ILE A 83 9.85 -16.74 14.26
C ILE A 83 10.20 -18.21 14.44
N ALA A 84 11.45 -18.53 14.73
CA ALA A 84 11.88 -19.91 14.91
C ALA A 84 11.13 -20.59 16.08
N ALA A 85 10.89 -19.87 17.17
CA ALA A 85 10.17 -20.39 18.33
C ALA A 85 8.65 -20.56 18.09
N ASN A 86 8.03 -19.72 17.26
CA ASN A 86 6.57 -19.68 17.06
C ASN A 86 6.13 -19.97 15.62
N TRP A 87 6.97 -20.67 14.84
CA TRP A 87 6.77 -20.88 13.40
C TRP A 87 5.41 -21.49 13.07
N LEU A 88 4.90 -22.39 13.92
CA LEU A 88 3.61 -23.06 13.73
C LEU A 88 2.43 -22.10 13.88
N SER A 89 2.46 -21.23 14.89
CA SER A 89 1.43 -20.20 15.09
C SER A 89 1.45 -19.16 13.97
N ILE A 90 2.64 -18.75 13.53
CA ILE A 90 2.81 -17.78 12.42
C ILE A 90 2.30 -18.38 11.12
N ALA A 91 2.65 -19.63 10.81
CA ALA A 91 2.15 -20.34 9.64
C ALA A 91 0.62 -20.48 9.67
N GLY A 92 0.05 -20.79 10.83
CA GLY A 92 -1.40 -20.89 11.02
C GLY A 92 -2.13 -19.57 10.76
N ILE A 93 -1.65 -18.47 11.35
CA ILE A 93 -2.23 -17.13 11.15
C ILE A 93 -2.07 -16.69 9.69
N THR A 94 -0.88 -16.87 9.11
CA THR A 94 -0.60 -16.52 7.71
C THR A 94 -1.50 -17.30 6.75
N GLY A 95 -1.64 -18.61 6.97
CA GLY A 95 -2.54 -19.46 6.19
C GLY A 95 -4.00 -19.05 6.35
N ALA A 96 -4.44 -18.71 7.56
CA ALA A 96 -5.80 -18.23 7.81
C ALA A 96 -6.09 -16.91 7.08
N VAL A 97 -5.15 -15.96 7.09
CA VAL A 97 -5.27 -14.68 6.37
C VAL A 97 -5.30 -14.91 4.87
N LEU A 98 -4.38 -15.72 4.32
CA LEU A 98 -4.35 -16.04 2.89
C LEU A 98 -5.61 -16.76 2.42
N LEU A 99 -6.14 -17.70 3.20
CA LEU A 99 -7.36 -18.41 2.82
C LEU A 99 -8.59 -17.50 2.93
N SER A 100 -8.67 -16.70 3.98
CA SER A 100 -9.79 -15.78 4.18
C SER A 100 -9.84 -14.71 3.11
N ASN A 101 -8.70 -14.07 2.81
CA ASN A 101 -8.62 -13.01 1.82
C ASN A 101 -8.80 -13.54 0.39
N SER A 102 -8.29 -14.74 0.10
CA SER A 102 -8.51 -15.43 -1.19
C SER A 102 -9.98 -15.73 -1.41
N ARG A 103 -10.65 -16.29 -0.39
CA ARG A 103 -12.10 -16.58 -0.45
C ARG A 103 -12.94 -15.32 -0.64
N LEU A 104 -12.65 -14.26 0.13
CA LEU A 104 -13.34 -12.97 -0.03
C LEU A 104 -13.15 -12.41 -1.44
N SER A 105 -11.90 -12.37 -1.92
CA SER A 105 -11.56 -11.83 -3.23
C SER A 105 -12.21 -12.64 -4.36
N SER A 106 -12.15 -13.97 -4.30
CA SER A 106 -12.82 -14.85 -5.26
C SER A 106 -14.34 -14.66 -5.26
N PHE A 107 -14.95 -14.45 -4.09
CA PHE A 107 -16.38 -14.16 -3.98
C PHE A 107 -16.75 -12.82 -4.63
N VAL A 108 -15.95 -11.77 -4.43
CA VAL A 108 -16.15 -10.48 -5.10
C VAL A 108 -16.02 -10.63 -6.62
N PHE A 109 -14.99 -11.33 -7.12
CA PHE A 109 -14.86 -11.58 -8.56
C PHE A 109 -16.02 -12.38 -9.15
N ARG A 110 -16.62 -13.26 -8.35
CA ARG A 110 -17.83 -13.96 -8.77
C ARG A 110 -19.02 -13.01 -8.90
N LEU A 111 -19.22 -12.12 -7.94
CA LEU A 111 -20.29 -11.11 -8.01
C LEU A 111 -20.13 -10.18 -9.23
N LEU A 112 -18.89 -9.94 -9.65
CA LEU A 112 -18.56 -9.22 -10.87
C LEU A 112 -18.78 -10.03 -12.17
N GLY A 113 -19.30 -11.25 -12.08
CA GLY A 113 -19.71 -12.07 -13.23
C GLY A 113 -18.63 -12.99 -13.81
N MET A 114 -17.47 -13.15 -13.16
CA MET A 114 -16.42 -14.02 -13.66
C MET A 114 -16.74 -15.53 -13.47
N PRO A 115 -16.23 -16.40 -14.36
CA PRO A 115 -16.38 -17.85 -14.24
C PRO A 115 -15.55 -18.40 -13.07
N TRP A 116 -16.04 -19.46 -12.41
CA TRP A 116 -15.49 -19.98 -11.15
C TRP A 116 -13.98 -20.23 -11.20
N LYS A 117 -13.48 -20.85 -12.28
CA LYS A 117 -12.05 -21.09 -12.46
C LYS A 117 -11.25 -19.78 -12.42
N GLN A 118 -11.68 -18.74 -13.13
CA GLN A 118 -10.97 -17.46 -13.18
C GLN A 118 -11.07 -16.70 -11.85
N SER A 119 -12.22 -16.73 -11.18
CA SER A 119 -12.40 -16.10 -9.87
C SER A 119 -11.49 -16.69 -8.79
N TRP A 120 -11.24 -18.00 -8.81
CA TRP A 120 -10.31 -18.65 -7.89
C TRP A 120 -8.86 -18.25 -8.14
N TRP A 121 -8.42 -18.25 -9.40
CA TRP A 121 -7.07 -17.79 -9.75
C TRP A 121 -6.86 -16.31 -9.42
N ALA A 122 -7.81 -15.45 -9.79
CA ALA A 122 -7.75 -14.02 -9.52
C ALA A 122 -7.78 -13.72 -8.01
N GLY A 123 -8.64 -14.41 -7.25
CA GLY A 123 -8.70 -14.24 -5.79
C GLY A 123 -7.45 -14.75 -5.08
N ALA A 124 -6.86 -15.86 -5.54
CA ALA A 124 -5.59 -16.35 -5.00
C ALA A 124 -4.43 -15.36 -5.26
N LEU A 125 -4.38 -14.77 -6.45
CA LEU A 125 -3.39 -13.74 -6.80
C LEU A 125 -3.55 -12.46 -5.97
N LEU A 126 -4.80 -12.06 -5.68
CA LEU A 126 -5.09 -10.86 -4.86
C LEU A 126 -4.97 -11.10 -3.35
N SER A 127 -4.96 -12.38 -2.93
CA SER A 127 -4.99 -12.74 -1.51
C SER A 127 -3.75 -12.31 -0.75
N GLN A 128 -2.61 -12.24 -1.45
CA GLN A 128 -1.34 -11.86 -0.83
C GLN A 128 -1.45 -10.44 -0.31
N THR A 129 -1.60 -10.32 1.01
CA THR A 129 -1.72 -9.04 1.70
C THR A 129 -0.35 -8.35 1.62
N GLY A 130 -0.27 -7.29 0.82
CA GLY A 130 0.94 -6.49 0.70
C GLY A 130 1.14 -5.55 1.88
N GLU A 131 2.16 -4.70 1.77
CA GLU A 131 2.47 -3.58 2.66
C GLU A 131 1.29 -2.66 3.02
N LEU A 132 0.33 -2.52 2.11
CA LEU A 132 -0.89 -1.75 2.35
C LEU A 132 -1.77 -2.36 3.47
N GLY A 133 -1.67 -3.67 3.71
CA GLY A 133 -2.36 -4.32 4.84
C GLY A 133 -1.76 -3.95 6.19
N LEU A 134 -0.44 -3.82 6.29
CA LEU A 134 0.24 -3.34 7.50
C LEU A 134 -0.15 -1.88 7.80
N LEU A 135 -0.24 -1.05 6.77
CA LEU A 135 -0.71 0.34 6.90
C LEU A 135 -2.19 0.43 7.30
N ALA A 136 -3.03 -0.47 6.79
CA ALA A 136 -4.43 -0.54 7.21
C ALA A 136 -4.55 -1.01 8.68
N CYS A 137 -3.73 -1.98 9.09
CA CYS A 137 -3.66 -2.45 10.48
C CYS A 137 -3.19 -1.35 11.44
N SER A 138 -2.18 -0.54 11.07
CA SER A 138 -1.74 0.58 11.92
C SER A 138 -2.82 1.67 12.04
N LEU A 139 -3.56 1.94 10.95
CA LEU A 139 -4.72 2.83 11.00
C LEU A 139 -5.83 2.27 11.91
N ALA A 140 -6.14 0.97 11.81
CA ALA A 140 -7.15 0.30 12.63
C ALA A 140 -6.76 0.24 14.12
N ALA A 141 -5.47 0.11 14.42
CA ALA A 141 -4.95 0.22 15.78
C ALA A 141 -5.08 1.67 16.31
N GLY A 142 -4.77 2.66 15.47
CA GLY A 142 -4.93 4.08 15.80
C GLY A 142 -6.39 4.53 16.00
N SER A 143 -7.34 3.89 15.31
CA SER A 143 -8.78 4.16 15.46
C SER A 143 -9.45 3.39 16.60
N GLY A 144 -8.71 2.57 17.35
CA GLY A 144 -9.23 1.80 18.49
C GLY A 144 -10.10 0.60 18.11
N MET A 145 -10.11 0.19 16.83
CA MET A 145 -10.88 -0.96 16.35
C MET A 145 -10.20 -2.31 16.68
N ILE A 146 -8.90 -2.28 16.99
CA ILE A 146 -8.10 -3.44 17.40
C ILE A 146 -7.70 -3.26 18.86
N ASP A 147 -7.88 -4.30 19.68
CA ASP A 147 -7.46 -4.32 21.08
C ASP A 147 -5.94 -4.06 21.18
N GLN A 148 -5.56 -3.01 21.90
CA GLN A 148 -4.17 -2.54 22.03
C GLN A 148 -3.24 -3.60 22.67
N GLY A 149 -3.78 -4.63 23.33
CA GLY A 149 -3.01 -5.69 23.97
C GLY A 149 -2.22 -6.59 23.01
N ILE A 150 -2.69 -6.76 21.76
CA ILE A 150 -1.99 -7.55 20.73
C ILE A 150 -0.88 -6.71 20.07
N TYR A 151 -1.15 -5.42 19.83
CA TYR A 151 -0.20 -4.49 19.19
C TYR A 151 1.00 -4.21 20.10
N TRP A 152 0.77 -3.93 21.40
CA TRP A 152 1.86 -3.61 22.33
C TRP A 152 2.77 -4.81 22.62
N ARG A 153 2.25 -6.03 22.65
CA ARG A 153 3.09 -7.25 22.82
C ARG A 153 4.00 -7.52 21.62
N TRP A 154 3.66 -7.00 20.45
CA TRP A 154 4.49 -7.08 19.25
C TRP A 154 5.59 -6.02 19.28
N GLN A 155 5.27 -4.78 19.68
CA GLN A 155 6.23 -3.67 19.71
C GLN A 155 7.14 -3.66 20.96
N SER A 156 6.82 -4.42 22.02
CA SER A 156 7.73 -4.59 23.17
C SER A 156 8.76 -5.70 22.99
N ARG A 157 8.72 -6.43 21.87
CA ARG A 157 9.60 -7.57 21.56
C ARG A 157 10.33 -7.43 20.22
N VAL A 158 10.17 -6.29 19.57
CA VAL A 158 11.02 -5.79 18.48
C VAL A 158 11.77 -4.58 19.01
#